data_AF-A0A3L7P1L2-F1
#
_entry.id   AF-A0A3L7P1L2-F1
#
_cell.length_a   1.000
_cell.length_b   1.000
_cell.length_c   1.000
_cell.angle_alpha   90.00
_cell.angle_beta   90.00
_cell.angle_gamma   90.00
#
_symmetry.space_group_name_H-M   'P 1'
#
loop_
_entity.id
_entity.type
_entity.pdbx_description
1 polymer ?
#
loop_
_entity_poly.entity_id
_entity_poly.type
_entity_poly.pdbx_seq_one_letter_code
_entity_poly.pdbx_strand_id
1 'polypeptide(L)'
;MKRMTVLAGMAILGAFLSWTSTMAQETDTKVIPAAKKTRELLKTKISVDFDDTILKDAVQELKDQVKGLVIRIDSKGGVSQNGKLTFKASDKPVSEVLEGMFAKNGLGYVIINNAKDAYPGAIMIKQGKERGTLINSR
;
A
#
# COMPACT_ATOMS: atom_id res chain seq x y z
N MET A 1 3.47 -79.23 2.05
CA MET A 1 3.95 -79.35 3.44
C MET A 1 4.80 -78.14 3.80
N LYS A 2 4.59 -77.62 5.02
CA LYS A 2 5.38 -76.62 5.78
C LYS A 2 5.08 -75.11 5.56
N ARG A 3 4.15 -74.64 6.41
CA ARG A 3 4.24 -73.52 7.40
C ARG A 3 4.61 -72.14 6.82
N MET A 4 3.68 -71.20 6.63
CA MET A 4 2.85 -70.49 7.63
C MET A 4 3.70 -69.67 8.61
N THR A 5 3.88 -68.39 8.32
CA THR A 5 4.12 -67.33 9.31
C THR A 5 3.48 -66.05 8.80
N VAL A 6 2.22 -65.86 9.19
CA VAL A 6 1.58 -64.56 9.32
C VAL A 6 1.96 -64.05 10.70
N LEU A 7 2.48 -62.82 10.78
CA LEU A 7 2.43 -62.05 12.02
C LEU A 7 2.09 -60.61 11.66
N ALA A 8 0.91 -60.23 12.13
CA ALA A 8 0.33 -58.91 12.05
C ALA A 8 1.14 -57.91 12.87
N GLY A 9 1.17 -56.67 12.39
CA GLY A 9 1.65 -55.51 13.12
C GLY A 9 1.09 -54.26 12.46
N MET A 10 -0.15 -53.92 12.80
CA MET A 10 -0.92 -52.79 12.29
C MET A 10 -0.62 -51.54 13.12
N ALA A 11 -0.13 -50.47 12.48
CA ALA A 11 -0.13 -49.08 12.98
C ALA A 11 -0.11 -48.18 11.74
N ILE A 12 -1.27 -47.84 11.16
CA ILE A 12 -2.12 -46.67 11.46
C ILE A 12 -1.38 -45.32 11.33
N LEU A 13 -1.85 -44.57 10.32
CA LEU A 13 -1.87 -43.11 10.15
C LEU A 13 -0.55 -42.32 10.06
N GLY A 14 -0.48 -41.53 8.99
CA GLY A 14 -0.48 -40.07 9.22
C GLY A 14 0.59 -39.29 8.47
N ALA A 15 0.13 -38.59 7.44
CA ALA A 15 0.65 -37.30 6.97
C ALA A 15 2.05 -37.28 6.32
N PHE A 16 2.00 -37.31 4.98
CA PHE A 16 2.73 -36.37 4.12
C PHE A 16 2.90 -34.99 4.81
N LEU A 17 4.13 -34.66 5.21
CA LEU A 17 4.55 -33.29 5.43
C LEU A 17 5.77 -33.04 4.57
N SER A 18 5.50 -32.86 3.28
CA SER A 18 6.40 -32.14 2.38
C SER A 18 6.66 -30.76 2.99
N TRP A 19 7.86 -30.59 3.56
CA TRP A 19 8.42 -29.28 3.84
C TRP A 19 8.47 -28.49 2.54
N THR A 20 7.42 -27.72 2.28
CA THR A 20 7.53 -26.58 1.39
C THR A 20 8.07 -25.47 2.27
N SER A 21 9.37 -25.22 2.16
CA SER A 21 9.92 -23.94 2.54
C SER A 21 9.26 -22.92 1.62
N THR A 22 8.19 -22.29 2.12
CA THR A 22 7.77 -20.98 1.62
C THR A 22 8.96 -20.06 1.86
N MET A 23 9.87 -20.01 0.89
CA MET A 23 10.69 -18.85 0.65
C MET A 23 9.69 -17.76 0.30
N ALA A 24 9.21 -17.05 1.32
CA ALA A 24 8.64 -15.73 1.14
C ALA A 24 9.65 -14.97 0.29
N GLN A 25 9.27 -14.73 -0.96
CA GLN A 25 10.04 -13.93 -1.89
C GLN A 25 9.99 -12.50 -1.35
N GLU A 26 10.82 -12.22 -0.35
CA GLU A 26 11.24 -10.87 -0.02
C GLU A 26 12.03 -10.40 -1.22
N THR A 27 11.33 -9.88 -2.22
CA THR A 27 11.94 -8.95 -3.17
C THR A 27 12.43 -7.80 -2.33
N ASP A 28 13.70 -7.90 -1.93
CA ASP A 28 14.54 -6.85 -1.36
C ASP A 28 14.61 -5.72 -2.38
N THR A 29 13.51 -4.99 -2.52
CA THR A 29 13.34 -4.05 -3.60
C THR A 29 13.96 -2.76 -3.11
N LYS A 30 15.26 -2.65 -3.36
CA LYS A 30 16.07 -1.47 -3.09
C LYS A 30 15.26 -0.20 -3.35
N VAL A 31 14.93 0.53 -2.29
CA VAL A 31 14.05 1.70 -2.38
C VAL A 31 14.71 2.73 -3.29
N ILE A 32 14.04 3.09 -4.38
CA ILE A 32 14.57 4.04 -5.36
C ILE A 32 14.69 5.44 -4.73
N PRO A 33 15.65 6.28 -5.16
CA PRO A 33 15.84 7.61 -4.59
C PRO A 33 14.56 8.47 -4.58
N ALA A 34 13.76 8.37 -5.65
CA ALA A 34 12.49 9.09 -5.75
C ALA A 34 11.47 8.67 -4.67
N ALA A 35 11.35 7.38 -4.39
CA ALA A 35 10.44 6.87 -3.34
C ALA A 35 10.93 7.24 -1.94
N LYS A 36 12.25 7.29 -1.71
CA LYS A 36 12.83 7.81 -0.46
C LYS A 36 12.47 9.28 -0.26
N LYS A 37 12.66 10.12 -1.30
CA LYS A 37 12.30 11.54 -1.26
C LYS A 37 10.82 11.73 -0.93
N THR A 38 9.92 10.94 -1.53
CA THR A 38 8.49 11.00 -1.19
C THR A 38 8.23 10.65 0.26
N ARG A 39 8.89 9.62 0.82
CA ARG A 39 8.78 9.29 2.25
C ARG A 39 9.27 10.41 3.17
N GLU A 40 10.27 11.18 2.74
CA GLU A 40 10.73 12.36 3.48
C GLU A 40 9.70 13.50 3.38
N LEU A 41 9.16 13.77 2.19
CA LEU A 41 8.10 14.75 1.99
C LEU A 41 6.84 14.42 2.81
N LEU A 42 6.52 13.14 2.97
CA LEU A 42 5.40 12.67 3.79
C LEU A 42 5.51 13.05 5.28
N LYS A 43 6.72 13.32 5.78
CA LYS A 43 6.96 13.76 7.15
C LYS A 43 6.81 15.27 7.33
N THR A 44 6.70 16.02 6.24
CA THR A 44 6.48 17.48 6.28
C THR A 44 5.17 17.75 7.00
N LYS A 45 5.20 18.68 7.96
CA LYS A 45 3.99 19.08 8.67
C LYS A 45 3.21 20.09 7.85
N ILE A 46 1.91 19.87 7.74
CA ILE A 46 0.97 20.74 7.05
C ILE A 46 -0.30 20.91 7.86
N SER A 47 -1.10 21.90 7.46
CA SER A 47 -2.42 22.18 8.00
C SER A 47 -3.40 22.25 6.84
N VAL A 48 -4.49 21.51 6.93
CA VAL A 48 -5.54 21.43 5.91
C VAL A 48 -6.90 21.58 6.56
N ASP A 49 -7.81 22.23 5.86
CA ASP A 49 -9.22 22.35 6.24
C ASP A 49 -10.07 22.13 5.00
N PHE A 50 -10.44 20.87 4.78
CA PHE A 50 -11.31 20.47 3.69
C PHE A 50 -12.72 20.33 4.23
N ASP A 51 -13.64 21.15 3.73
CA ASP A 51 -15.06 21.03 3.97
C ASP A 51 -15.79 20.80 2.66
N ASP A 52 -16.48 19.66 2.55
CA ASP A 52 -17.22 19.21 1.37
C ASP A 52 -16.41 19.35 0.05
N THR A 53 -15.09 19.18 0.15
CA THR A 53 -14.14 19.44 -0.92
C THR A 53 -14.00 18.21 -1.79
N ILE A 54 -13.99 18.36 -3.11
CA ILE A 54 -13.79 17.21 -4.01
C ILE A 54 -12.34 16.70 -3.91
N LEU A 55 -12.17 15.39 -3.98
CA LEU A 55 -10.86 14.73 -3.82
C LEU A 55 -9.80 15.31 -4.76
N LYS A 56 -10.16 15.63 -6.00
CA LYS A 56 -9.25 16.24 -6.98
C LYS A 56 -8.67 17.56 -6.47
N ASP A 57 -9.49 18.42 -5.87
CA ASP A 57 -9.10 19.75 -5.42
C ASP A 57 -8.31 19.65 -4.12
N ALA A 58 -8.73 18.78 -3.19
CA ALA A 58 -7.97 18.48 -1.98
C ALA A 58 -6.56 17.94 -2.30
N VAL A 59 -6.44 17.07 -3.30
CA VAL A 59 -5.15 16.56 -3.78
C VAL A 59 -4.31 17.65 -4.45
N GLN A 60 -4.93 18.58 -5.17
CA GLN A 60 -4.23 19.71 -5.77
C GLN A 60 -3.65 20.64 -4.70
N GLU A 61 -4.44 20.96 -3.68
CA GLU A 61 -3.98 21.78 -2.55
C GLU A 61 -2.79 21.13 -1.82
N LEU A 62 -2.82 19.82 -1.60
CA LEU A 62 -1.68 19.09 -1.01
C LEU A 62 -0.40 19.21 -1.84
N LYS A 63 -0.50 19.21 -3.18
CA LYS A 63 0.66 19.39 -4.07
C LYS A 63 1.20 20.81 -3.99
N ASP A 64 0.32 21.79 -3.85
CA ASP A 64 0.70 23.20 -3.79
C ASP A 64 1.36 23.55 -2.45
N GLN A 65 0.88 22.95 -1.34
CA GLN A 65 1.50 23.07 -0.03
C GLN A 65 2.85 22.34 0.06
N VAL A 66 2.97 21.14 -0.51
CA VAL A 66 4.18 20.31 -0.44
C VAL A 66 4.86 20.24 -1.81
N LYS A 67 5.68 21.26 -2.10
CA LYS A 67 6.39 21.34 -3.38
C LYS A 67 7.23 20.09 -3.64
N GLY A 68 7.01 19.49 -4.82
CA GLY A 68 7.70 18.26 -5.25
C GLY A 68 6.98 16.97 -4.90
N LEU A 69 5.85 17.04 -4.18
CA LEU A 69 4.97 15.89 -3.97
C LEU A 69 4.19 15.59 -5.25
N VAL A 70 4.39 14.40 -5.81
CA VAL A 70 3.66 13.93 -6.99
C VAL A 70 2.58 12.96 -6.54
N ILE A 71 1.31 13.36 -6.69
CA ILE A 71 0.15 12.53 -6.37
C ILE A 71 -0.64 12.21 -7.65
N ARG A 72 -0.97 10.94 -7.82
CA ARG A 72 -1.78 10.35 -8.89
C ARG A 72 -3.02 9.71 -8.29
N ILE A 73 -4.16 9.88 -8.95
CA ILE A 73 -5.42 9.23 -8.56
C ILE A 73 -5.63 8.06 -9.52
N ASP A 74 -5.83 6.86 -8.98
CA ASP A 74 -6.13 5.68 -9.76
C ASP A 74 -7.62 5.65 -10.15
N SER A 75 -7.98 6.45 -11.15
CA SER A 75 -9.34 6.47 -11.69
C SER A 75 -9.73 5.15 -12.35
N LYS A 76 -8.76 4.35 -12.79
CA LYS A 76 -9.01 3.02 -13.37
C LYS A 76 -9.30 1.98 -12.28
N GLY A 77 -8.63 2.08 -11.14
CA GLY A 77 -8.88 1.28 -9.93
C GLY A 77 -10.08 1.73 -9.09
N GLY A 78 -11.02 2.49 -9.68
CA GLY A 78 -12.29 2.83 -9.04
C GLY A 78 -12.26 4.00 -8.07
N VAL A 79 -11.19 4.80 -8.02
CA VAL A 79 -11.18 6.01 -7.19
C VAL A 79 -11.95 7.14 -7.89
N SER A 80 -13.03 7.60 -7.27
CA SER A 80 -13.80 8.74 -7.75
C SER A 80 -13.08 10.07 -7.45
N GLN A 81 -12.70 10.80 -8.49
CA GLN A 81 -12.08 12.13 -8.35
C GLN A 81 -13.07 13.19 -7.85
N ASN A 82 -14.36 12.97 -8.07
CA ASN A 82 -15.45 13.87 -7.68
C ASN A 82 -16.03 13.50 -6.30
N GLY A 83 -15.47 12.48 -5.63
CA GLY A 83 -15.85 12.15 -4.26
C GLY A 83 -15.55 13.31 -3.34
N LYS A 84 -16.55 13.75 -2.58
CA LYS A 84 -16.41 14.81 -1.59
C LYS A 84 -15.82 14.24 -0.30
N LEU A 85 -14.96 15.00 0.35
CA LEU A 85 -14.39 14.67 1.64
C LEU A 85 -14.39 15.89 2.56
N THR A 86 -14.60 15.62 3.84
CA THR A 86 -14.46 16.60 4.92
C THR A 86 -13.38 16.10 5.86
N PHE A 87 -12.28 16.84 5.97
CA PHE A 87 -11.16 16.51 6.83
C PHE A 87 -10.40 17.77 7.25
N LYS A 88 -10.11 17.86 8.54
CA LYS A 88 -9.36 18.97 9.12
C LYS A 88 -8.21 18.44 9.96
N ALA A 89 -7.03 19.01 9.75
CA ALA A 89 -5.85 18.72 10.54
C ALA A 89 -4.94 19.94 10.61
N SER A 90 -4.25 20.12 11.72
CA SER A 90 -3.31 21.22 11.92
C SER A 90 -2.00 20.71 12.50
N ASP A 91 -0.89 21.17 11.95
CA ASP A 91 0.47 20.77 12.33
C ASP A 91 0.69 19.23 12.30
N LYS A 92 0.13 18.57 11.28
CA LYS A 92 0.22 17.11 11.12
C LYS A 92 1.11 16.72 9.94
N PRO A 93 1.88 15.63 10.04
CA PRO A 93 2.65 15.15 8.89
C PRO A 93 1.69 14.76 7.77
N VAL A 94 2.11 15.00 6.52
CA VAL A 94 1.31 14.66 5.32
C VAL A 94 0.84 13.20 5.34
N SER A 95 1.65 12.27 5.87
CA SER A 95 1.24 10.87 6.04
C SER A 95 -0.01 10.69 6.90
N GLU A 96 -0.10 11.41 8.04
CA GLU A 96 -1.27 11.38 8.93
C GLU A 96 -2.46 12.08 8.28
N VAL A 97 -2.22 13.19 7.55
CA VAL A 97 -3.26 13.90 6.80
C VAL A 97 -3.88 12.99 5.74
N LEU A 98 -3.05 12.34 4.90
CA LEU A 98 -3.52 11.40 3.88
C LEU A 98 -4.26 10.22 4.49
N GLU A 99 -3.74 9.65 5.59
CA GLU A 99 -4.40 8.56 6.29
C GLU A 99 -5.78 8.98 6.80
N GLY A 100 -5.89 10.14 7.45
CA GLY A 100 -7.14 10.65 7.99
C GLY A 100 -8.17 10.98 6.90
N MET A 101 -7.73 11.61 5.80
CA MET A 101 -8.57 11.90 4.63
C MET A 101 -9.14 10.62 4.00
N PHE A 102 -8.35 9.55 3.95
CA PHE A 102 -8.68 8.36 3.21
C PHE A 102 -9.36 7.27 4.04
N ALA A 103 -9.14 7.24 5.36
CA ALA A 103 -9.70 6.24 6.27
C ALA A 103 -11.24 6.18 6.21
N LYS A 104 -11.91 7.33 6.14
CA LYS A 104 -13.38 7.41 6.09
C LYS A 104 -13.97 7.03 4.73
N ASN A 105 -13.19 7.14 3.67
CA ASN A 105 -13.65 6.99 2.29
C ASN A 105 -13.25 5.65 1.65
N GLY A 106 -12.71 4.71 2.45
CA GLY A 106 -12.21 3.42 1.94
C GLY A 106 -11.05 3.58 0.96
N LEU A 107 -10.35 4.71 1.03
CA LEU A 107 -9.20 5.01 0.20
C LEU A 107 -7.91 4.67 0.94
N GLY A 108 -6.86 4.47 0.15
CA GLY A 108 -5.50 4.35 0.62
C GLY A 108 -4.54 4.89 -0.41
N TYR A 109 -3.25 4.82 -0.06
CA TYR A 109 -2.22 5.27 -0.96
C TYR A 109 -1.00 4.35 -0.88
N VAL A 110 -0.33 4.25 -2.02
CA VAL A 110 0.91 3.51 -2.21
C VAL A 110 1.95 4.43 -2.85
N ILE A 111 3.23 4.11 -2.69
CA ILE A 111 4.33 4.85 -3.31
C ILE A 111 4.93 3.97 -4.41
N ILE A 112 5.03 4.52 -5.62
CA ILE A 112 5.59 3.81 -6.77
C ILE A 112 7.11 3.68 -6.58
N ASN A 113 7.58 2.47 -6.31
CA ASN A 113 8.98 2.11 -6.13
C ASN A 113 9.55 1.42 -7.37
N ASN A 114 9.26 1.97 -8.55
CA ASN A 114 9.77 1.45 -9.82
C ASN A 114 10.40 2.58 -10.64
N ALA A 115 11.70 2.50 -10.88
CA ALA A 115 12.45 3.52 -11.63
C ALA A 115 12.09 3.55 -13.13
N LYS A 116 11.55 2.46 -13.67
CA LYS A 116 11.10 2.35 -15.07
C LYS A 116 9.67 2.83 -15.27
N ASP A 117 8.96 3.13 -14.19
CA ASP A 117 7.60 3.63 -14.24
C ASP A 117 7.56 5.05 -14.82
N ALA A 118 6.43 5.45 -15.42
CA ALA A 118 6.26 6.83 -15.90
C ALA A 118 6.29 7.87 -14.76
N TYR A 119 5.98 7.47 -13.52
CA TYR A 119 5.96 8.35 -12.34
C TYR A 119 6.70 7.71 -11.14
N PRO A 120 8.03 7.51 -11.22
CA PRO A 120 8.80 6.93 -10.14
C PRO A 120 8.71 7.78 -8.87
N GLY A 121 8.44 7.15 -7.73
CA GLY A 121 8.30 7.80 -6.44
C GLY A 121 6.97 8.52 -6.22
N ALA A 122 6.07 8.57 -7.20
CA ALA A 122 4.77 9.22 -6.99
C ALA A 122 3.89 8.43 -6.02
N ILE A 123 3.04 9.16 -5.31
CA ILE A 123 1.95 8.61 -4.52
C ILE A 123 0.81 8.25 -5.47
N MET A 124 0.36 7.01 -5.42
CA MET A 124 -0.85 6.57 -6.10
C MET A 124 -1.97 6.36 -5.08
N ILE A 125 -3.04 7.14 -5.20
CA ILE A 125 -4.27 6.97 -4.43
C ILE A 125 -5.07 5.85 -5.08
N LYS A 126 -5.44 4.85 -4.29
CA LYS A 126 -6.23 3.68 -4.72
C LYS A 126 -7.30 3.34 -3.71
N GLN A 127 -8.27 2.52 -4.08
CA GLN A 127 -9.16 1.91 -3.10
C GLN A 127 -8.37 0.95 -2.19
N GLY A 128 -8.74 0.91 -0.91
CA GLY A 128 -8.16 -0.02 0.07
C GLY A 128 -7.64 0.67 1.33
N LYS A 129 -6.82 -0.07 2.10
CA LYS A 129 -6.33 0.36 3.42
C LYS A 129 -4.83 0.65 3.45
N GLU A 130 -4.20 0.71 2.28
CA GLU A 130 -2.75 0.96 2.17
C GLU A 130 -2.36 2.35 2.68
N ARG A 131 -1.23 2.43 3.39
CA ARG A 131 -0.71 3.67 4.03
C ARG A 131 0.77 3.87 3.71
N GLY A 132 1.08 4.08 2.43
CA GLY A 132 2.46 4.33 1.98
C GLY A 132 3.26 3.06 1.67
N THR A 133 2.57 1.94 1.44
CA THR A 133 3.17 0.69 0.95
C THR A 133 3.92 0.94 -0.36
N LEU A 134 5.13 0.38 -0.48
CA LEU A 134 5.90 0.48 -1.73
C LEU A 134 5.37 -0.54 -2.73
N ILE A 135 5.12 -0.11 -3.95
CA ILE A 135 4.71 -1.00 -5.03
C ILE A 135 5.70 -0.91 -6.20
N ASN A 136 6.05 -2.07 -6.77
CA ASN A 136 6.93 -2.12 -7.94
C ASN A 136 6.16 -2.21 -9.27
N SER A 137 4.85 -2.43 -9.20
CA SER A 137 3.93 -2.41 -10.34
C SER A 137 2.60 -1.78 -9.91
N ARG A 138 1.98 -1.04 -10.84
CA ARG A 138 0.66 -0.41 -10.67
C ARG A 138 -0.46 -1.38 -11.03
#